data_AF-A0A0U3EIV6-F1
#
_entry.id   AF-A0A0U3EIV6-F1
#
_cell.length_a   1.000
_cell.length_b   1.000
_cell.length_c   1.000
_cell.angle_alpha   90.00
_cell.angle_beta   90.00
_cell.angle_gamma   90.00
#
_symmetry.space_group_name_H-M   'P 1'
#
loop_
_entity.id
_entity.type
_entity.pdbx_description
1 polymer ?
#
loop_
_entity_poly.entity_id
_entity_poly.type
_entity_poly.pdbx_seq_one_letter_code
_entity_poly.pdbx_strand_id
1 'polypeptide(L)'
;MNELLSPRLTRRGLLLGAAATGFAAALHPYSLRAQEGTAHLRLMETTDLHVHVFPYDYYADKPVDTAGLARTASLIRAIRNEATNSVLVDNGDFLQGNPMGDYIAYV
;
A
#
# COMPACT_ATOMS: atom_id res chain seq x y z
N MET A 1 -12.98 15.44 53.35
CA MET A 1 -11.77 15.26 52.53
C MET A 1 -11.77 13.83 52.01
N ASN A 2 -11.75 13.69 50.69
CA ASN A 2 -11.40 12.51 49.90
C ASN A 2 -12.32 11.28 49.96
N GLU A 3 -13.48 11.36 49.31
CA GLU A 3 -13.97 10.21 48.57
C GLU A 3 -13.21 10.15 47.23
N LEU A 4 -12.06 9.47 47.25
CA LEU A 4 -11.35 9.12 46.04
C LEU A 4 -12.24 8.16 45.23
N LEU A 5 -12.77 8.67 44.12
CA LEU A 5 -13.39 7.91 43.04
C LEU A 5 -12.48 6.72 42.67
N SER A 6 -12.81 5.53 43.17
CA SER A 6 -12.26 4.30 42.61
C SER A 6 -12.90 4.09 41.24
N PRO A 7 -12.14 4.14 40.12
CA PRO A 7 -12.72 3.86 38.83
C PRO A 7 -13.18 2.40 38.83
N ARG A 8 -14.49 2.18 38.95
CA ARG A 8 -15.08 0.85 38.84
C ARG A 8 -14.91 0.39 37.40
N LEU A 9 -13.85 -0.37 37.13
CA LEU A 9 -13.61 -1.04 35.85
C LEU A 9 -14.77 -2.02 35.60
N THR A 10 -15.70 -1.62 34.73
CA THR A 10 -16.82 -2.48 34.31
C THR A 10 -16.42 -3.27 33.07
N ARG A 11 -16.95 -4.50 32.92
CA ARG A 11 -16.75 -5.32 31.70
C ARG A 11 -17.11 -4.54 30.43
N ARG A 12 -18.18 -3.75 30.47
CA ARG A 12 -18.59 -2.87 29.38
C ARG A 12 -17.55 -1.78 29.08
N GLY A 13 -17.00 -1.14 30.10
CA GLY A 13 -15.94 -0.14 29.93
C GLY A 13 -14.67 -0.74 29.33
N LEU A 14 -14.29 -1.96 29.75
CA LEU A 14 -13.16 -2.69 29.18
C LEU A 14 -13.41 -3.06 27.70
N LEU A 15 -14.58 -3.59 27.37
CA LEU A 15 -14.92 -3.98 26.00
C LEU A 15 -14.99 -2.77 25.06
N LEU A 16 -15.58 -1.66 25.51
CA LEU A 16 -15.63 -0.42 24.74
C LEU A 16 -14.23 0.19 24.54
N GLY A 17 -13.40 0.18 25.58
CA GLY A 17 -12.01 0.63 25.48
C GLY A 17 -11.20 -0.21 24.51
N ALA A 18 -11.27 -1.54 24.62
CA ALA A 18 -10.58 -2.46 23.72
C ALA A 18 -11.04 -2.32 22.25
N ALA A 19 -12.34 -2.16 22.02
CA ALA A 19 -12.88 -1.92 20.69
C ALA A 19 -12.39 -0.59 20.09
N ALA A 20 -12.38 0.49 20.89
CA ALA A 20 -11.91 1.80 20.45
C ALA A 20 -10.40 1.79 20.12
N THR A 21 -9.58 1.15 20.96
CA THR A 21 -8.13 1.02 20.69
C THR A 21 -7.86 0.14 19.49
N GLY A 22 -8.58 -0.99 19.33
CA GLY A 22 -8.45 -1.85 18.16
C GLY A 22 -8.85 -1.16 16.86
N PHE A 23 -9.93 -0.37 16.90
CA PHE A 23 -10.37 0.43 15.75
C PHE A 23 -9.37 1.52 15.39
N ALA A 24 -8.82 2.24 16.38
CA ALA A 24 -7.81 3.26 16.14
C ALA A 24 -6.51 2.67 15.56
N ALA A 25 -6.07 1.49 16.05
CA ALA A 25 -4.89 0.81 15.52
C ALA A 25 -5.06 0.34 14.06
N ALA A 26 -6.29 0.08 13.61
CA ALA A 26 -6.58 -0.31 12.24
C ALA A 26 -6.61 0.88 11.26
N LEU A 27 -6.69 2.12 11.76
CA LEU A 27 -6.72 3.31 10.93
C LEU A 27 -5.31 3.89 10.75
N HIS A 28 -5.03 4.37 9.54
CA HIS A 28 -3.78 5.06 9.25
C HIS A 28 -3.66 6.35 10.10
N PRO A 29 -2.49 6.67 10.71
CA PRO A 29 -2.33 7.82 11.60
C PRO A 29 -2.77 9.16 11.02
N TYR A 30 -2.63 9.33 9.70
CA TYR A 30 -3.04 10.54 9.01
C TYR A 30 -4.57 10.62 8.80
N SER A 31 -5.25 9.48 8.73
CA SER A 31 -6.72 9.43 8.70
C SER A 31 -7.31 9.70 10.09
N LEU A 32 -6.65 9.27 11.16
CA LEU A 32 -7.06 9.59 12.54
C LEU A 32 -6.94 11.08 12.87
N ARG A 33 -5.99 11.77 12.24
CA ARG A 33 -5.71 13.20 12.44
C ARG A 33 -6.41 14.10 11.42
N ALA A 34 -7.19 13.54 10.49
CA ALA A 34 -7.89 14.32 9.48
C ALA A 34 -8.93 15.23 10.15
N GLN A 35 -8.90 16.52 9.81
CA GLN A 35 -9.94 17.48 10.20
C GLN A 35 -11.21 17.25 9.38
N GLU A 36 -12.34 17.77 9.88
CA GLU A 36 -13.60 17.74 9.15
C GLU A 36 -13.45 18.34 7.74
N GLY A 37 -13.94 17.63 6.73
CA GLY A 37 -13.80 18.03 5.32
C GLY A 37 -12.42 17.76 4.71
N THR A 38 -11.49 17.12 5.42
CA THR A 38 -10.17 16.75 4.87
C THR A 38 -9.99 15.23 4.77
N ALA A 39 -9.17 14.80 3.82
CA ALA A 39 -8.81 13.40 3.66
C ALA A 39 -7.31 13.27 3.35
N HIS A 40 -6.70 12.19 3.82
CA HIS A 40 -5.34 11.83 3.42
C HIS A 40 -5.40 10.91 2.21
N LEU A 41 -4.70 11.29 1.13
CA LEU A 41 -4.58 10.52 -0.10
C LEU A 41 -3.12 10.15 -0.36
N ARG A 42 -2.85 8.88 -0.62
CA ARG A 42 -1.54 8.41 -1.10
C ARG A 42 -1.55 8.30 -2.61
N LEU A 43 -0.70 9.09 -3.28
CA LEU A 43 -0.42 8.93 -4.70
C LEU A 43 0.83 8.05 -4.87
N MET A 44 0.73 7.03 -5.71
CA MET A 44 1.82 6.14 -6.07
C MET A 44 1.96 6.13 -7.59
N GLU A 45 3.16 5.84 -8.07
CA GLU A 45 3.49 5.90 -9.48
C GLU A 45 4.41 4.72 -9.87
N THR A 46 4.18 4.17 -11.05
CA THR A 46 5.17 3.41 -11.82
C THR A 46 5.59 4.21 -13.05
N THR A 47 6.81 4.01 -13.53
CA THR A 47 7.35 4.69 -14.72
C THR A 47 8.34 3.76 -15.41
N ASP A 48 8.54 3.97 -16.71
CA ASP A 48 9.59 3.34 -17.52
C ASP A 48 9.62 1.81 -17.37
N LEU A 49 8.44 1.19 -17.35
CA LEU A 49 8.34 -0.26 -17.13
C LEU A 49 9.02 -1.05 -18.25
N HIS A 50 9.04 -0.52 -19.48
CA HIS A 50 9.68 -1.13 -20.64
C HIS A 50 9.34 -2.62 -20.82
N VAL A 51 8.07 -2.98 -20.57
CA VAL A 51 7.53 -4.35 -20.64
C VAL A 51 8.23 -5.34 -19.69
N HIS A 52 8.96 -4.88 -18.68
CA HIS A 52 9.50 -5.74 -17.62
C HIS A 52 8.38 -6.21 -16.70
N VAL A 53 7.56 -7.15 -17.17
CA VAL A 53 6.46 -7.74 -16.41
C VAL A 53 7.00 -8.71 -15.36
N PHE A 54 7.89 -9.61 -15.79
CA PHE A 54 8.48 -10.64 -14.94
C PHE A 54 9.86 -10.23 -14.41
N PRO A 55 10.28 -10.77 -13.26
CA PRO A 55 11.63 -10.59 -12.71
C PRO A 55 12.64 -11.47 -13.47
N TYR A 56 12.81 -11.19 -14.75
CA TYR A 56 13.60 -12.00 -15.67
C TYR A 56 14.36 -11.12 -16.66
N ASP A 57 15.61 -11.48 -16.92
CA ASP A 57 16.46 -10.90 -17.96
C ASP A 57 16.46 -11.82 -19.18
N TYR A 58 15.73 -11.41 -20.21
CA TYR A 58 15.61 -12.15 -21.46
C TYR A 58 16.88 -12.13 -22.32
N TYR A 59 17.82 -11.22 -22.07
CA TYR A 59 19.08 -11.17 -22.80
C TYR A 59 20.09 -12.18 -22.23
N ALA A 60 20.15 -12.28 -20.91
CA ALA A 60 21.03 -13.22 -20.21
C ALA A 60 20.38 -14.58 -19.92
N ASP A 61 19.11 -14.76 -20.30
CA ASP A 61 18.31 -15.97 -20.08
C ASP A 61 18.32 -16.44 -18.63
N LYS A 62 18.06 -15.51 -17.70
CA LYS A 62 18.08 -15.80 -16.25
C LYS A 62 17.12 -14.94 -15.42
N PRO A 63 16.68 -15.43 -14.25
CA PRO A 63 15.95 -14.61 -13.28
C PRO A 63 16.78 -13.45 -12.74
N VAL A 64 16.12 -12.34 -12.39
CA VAL A 64 16.73 -11.17 -11.74
C VAL A 64 15.85 -10.63 -10.63
N ASP A 65 16.45 -10.04 -9.60
CA ASP A 65 15.76 -9.49 -8.42
C ASP A 65 15.77 -7.95 -8.36
N THR A 66 16.23 -7.30 -9.44
CA THR A 66 16.33 -5.85 -9.53
C THR A 66 15.23 -5.20 -10.38
N ALA A 67 14.47 -5.99 -11.14
CA ALA A 67 13.43 -5.52 -12.05
C ALA A 67 12.14 -6.37 -11.98
N GLY A 68 11.09 -5.94 -12.69
CA GLY A 68 9.85 -6.70 -12.89
C GLY A 68 8.63 -6.14 -12.14
N LEU A 69 7.58 -5.79 -12.88
CA LEU A 69 6.31 -5.32 -12.36
C LEU A 69 5.65 -6.32 -11.41
N ALA A 70 5.81 -7.63 -11.64
CA ALA A 70 5.28 -8.66 -10.74
C ALA A 70 5.84 -8.55 -9.31
N ARG A 71 7.10 -8.13 -9.16
CA ARG A 71 7.72 -7.85 -7.85
C ARG A 71 7.23 -6.53 -7.30
N THR A 72 7.25 -5.48 -8.11
CA THR A 72 6.76 -4.14 -7.76
C THR A 72 5.30 -4.19 -7.30
N ALA A 73 4.46 -5.03 -7.89
CA ALA A 73 3.06 -5.22 -7.51
C ALA A 73 2.88 -5.68 -6.06
N SER A 74 3.81 -6.49 -5.53
CA SER A 74 3.78 -6.90 -4.12
C SER A 74 4.13 -5.74 -3.19
N LEU A 75 5.07 -4.88 -3.59
CA LEU A 75 5.41 -3.66 -2.86
C LEU A 75 4.26 -2.65 -2.89
N ILE A 76 3.66 -2.43 -4.06
CA ILE A 76 2.48 -1.59 -4.23
C ILE A 76 1.34 -2.07 -3.33
N ARG A 77 1.11 -3.39 -3.24
CA ARG A 77 0.07 -3.95 -2.36
C ARG A 77 0.35 -3.66 -0.89
N ALA A 78 1.59 -3.86 -0.43
CA ALA A 78 1.97 -3.56 0.95
C ALA A 78 1.78 -2.08 1.28
N ILE A 79 2.28 -1.20 0.41
CA ILE A 79 2.19 0.26 0.56
C ILE A 79 0.74 0.75 0.47
N ARG A 80 -0.11 0.12 -0.36
CA ARG A 80 -1.56 0.40 -0.39
C ARG A 80 -2.22 0.08 0.94
N ASN A 81 -1.87 -1.03 1.57
CA ASN A 81 -2.46 -1.45 2.85
C ASN A 81 -2.10 -0.53 4.01
N GLU A 82 -1.05 0.28 3.88
CA GLU A 82 -0.70 1.29 4.88
C GLU A 82 -1.62 2.51 4.80
N ALA A 83 -2.31 2.79 3.69
CA ALA A 83 -3.08 4.02 3.51
C ALA A 83 -4.59 3.75 3.34
N THR A 84 -5.42 4.55 4.00
CA THR A 84 -6.89 4.46 3.87
C THR A 84 -7.36 4.78 2.45
N ASN A 85 -6.82 5.83 1.82
CA ASN A 85 -7.12 6.20 0.44
C ASN A 85 -5.82 6.20 -0.37
N SER A 86 -5.83 5.55 -1.52
CA SER A 86 -4.68 5.55 -2.41
C SER A 86 -5.07 5.48 -3.88
N VAL A 87 -4.24 6.09 -4.73
CA VAL A 87 -4.31 6.04 -6.20
C VAL A 87 -2.94 5.62 -6.72
N LEU A 88 -2.93 4.74 -7.71
CA LEU A 88 -1.72 4.39 -8.47
C LEU A 88 -1.89 4.90 -9.89
N VAL A 89 -0.88 5.59 -10.38
CA VAL A 89 -0.77 6.00 -11.78
C VAL A 89 0.45 5.36 -12.42
N ASP A 90 0.46 5.29 -13.75
CA ASP A 90 1.63 4.90 -14.52
C ASP A 90 2.02 6.08 -15.43
N ASN A 91 3.31 6.39 -15.49
CA ASN A 91 3.85 7.57 -16.17
C ASN A 91 4.33 7.28 -17.60
N GLY A 92 4.06 6.11 -18.15
CA GLY A 92 4.34 5.79 -19.55
C GLY A 92 5.55 4.89 -19.75
N ASP A 93 5.94 4.75 -21.02
CA ASP A 93 6.99 3.84 -21.49
C ASP A 93 6.84 2.39 -21.03
N PHE A 94 5.58 1.94 -20.87
CA PHE A 94 5.26 0.57 -20.48
C PHE A 94 5.02 -0.38 -21.65
N LEU A 95 4.86 0.12 -22.89
CA LEU A 95 4.45 -0.66 -24.06
C LEU A 95 5.60 -1.29 -24.87
N GLN A 96 6.84 -0.79 -24.74
CA GLN A 96 8.00 -1.26 -25.50
C GLN A 96 9.27 -1.15 -24.64
N GLY A 97 10.26 -2.02 -24.87
CA GLY A 97 11.61 -1.83 -24.31
C GLY A 97 12.39 -3.09 -23.95
N ASN A 98 11.76 -4.28 -24.01
CA ASN A 98 12.47 -5.55 -23.80
C ASN A 98 12.02 -6.64 -24.79
N PRO A 99 12.74 -7.77 -24.88
CA PRO A 99 12.44 -8.83 -25.85
C PRO A 99 11.04 -9.45 -25.73
N MET A 100 10.42 -9.40 -24.55
CA MET A 100 9.02 -9.83 -24.38
C MET A 100 8.07 -8.89 -25.12
N GLY A 101 8.29 -7.58 -25.02
CA GLY A 101 7.52 -6.59 -25.76
C GLY A 101 7.66 -6.77 -27.26
N ASP A 102 8.89 -6.97 -27.74
CA ASP A 102 9.16 -7.20 -29.16
C ASP A 102 8.46 -8.48 -29.64
N TYR A 103 8.56 -9.58 -28.89
CA TYR A 103 7.88 -10.83 -29.22
C TYR A 103 6.36 -10.66 -29.37
N ILE A 104 5.72 -9.94 -28.44
CA ILE A 104 4.26 -9.71 -28.49
C ILE A 104 3.88 -8.79 -29.66
N ALA A 105 4.71 -7.79 -29.99
CA ALA A 105 4.41 -6.86 -31.08
C ALA A 105 4.49 -7.48 -32.48
N TYR A 106 5.29 -8.55 -32.64
CA TYR A 106 5.45 -9.26 -33.92
C TYR A 106 4.42 -10.38 -34.16
N VAL A 107 3.66 -10.79 -33.13
CA VAL A 107 2.68 -11.90 -33.18
C VAL A 107 1.26 -11.34 -33.28
#